data_AF-A0A959NWN8-F1
#
_entry.id   AF-A0A959NWN8-F1
#
_cell.length_a   1.000
_cell.length_b   1.000
_cell.length_c   1.000
_cell.angle_alpha   90.00
_cell.angle_beta   90.00
_cell.angle_gamma   90.00
#
_symmetry.space_group_name_H-M   'P 1'
#
loop_
_entity.id
_entity.type
_entity.pdbx_description
1 polymer ?
#
loop_
_entity_poly.entity_id
_entity_poly.type
_entity_poly.pdbx_seq_one_letter_code
_entity_poly.pdbx_strand_id
1 'polypeptide(L)'
;MRKNNYTGKLGELTERGKNGTAEDVDYIMSHLTNESNLVMTRFIDFALSLVEKTEGVLRLEYYLFNGSLIQRNYSSLFFNRRLDYDIIMRAYKEGAIDEIQAFAR
;
A
#
# COMPACT_ATOMS: atom_id res chain seq x y z
N MET A 1 18.29 -18.24 -0.53
CA MET A 1 17.91 -16.84 -0.23
C MET A 1 18.26 -16.53 1.22
N ARG A 2 19.02 -15.47 1.51
CA ARG A 2 19.22 -15.01 2.89
C ARG A 2 17.86 -14.57 3.44
N LYS A 3 17.39 -15.21 4.52
CA LYS A 3 16.30 -14.65 5.33
C LYS A 3 16.84 -13.39 6.01
N ASN A 4 16.63 -12.22 5.40
CA ASN A 4 16.76 -10.96 6.11
C ASN A 4 15.67 -10.95 7.18
N ASN A 5 16.03 -11.34 8.41
CA ASN A 5 15.15 -11.25 9.56
C ASN A 5 15.13 -9.79 10.00
N TYR A 6 14.31 -8.98 9.34
CA TYR A 6 14.01 -7.64 9.84
C TYR A 6 13.41 -7.77 11.23
N THR A 7 13.80 -6.91 12.16
CA THR A 7 13.32 -6.91 13.55
C THR A 7 12.51 -5.64 13.84
N GLY A 8 11.86 -5.59 15.00
CA GLY A 8 11.04 -4.46 15.39
C GLY A 8 9.88 -4.20 14.42
N LYS A 9 9.53 -2.93 14.23
CA LYS A 9 8.35 -2.56 13.44
C LYS A 9 8.47 -2.95 11.97
N LEU A 10 9.65 -2.81 11.38
CA LEU A 10 9.88 -3.23 9.99
C LEU A 10 9.69 -4.74 9.83
N GLY A 11 10.18 -5.55 10.78
CA GLY A 11 9.97 -7.00 10.78
C GLY A 11 8.50 -7.37 10.83
N GLU A 12 7.75 -6.77 11.76
CA GLU A 12 6.32 -6.99 11.90
C GLU A 12 5.55 -6.66 10.61
N LEU A 13 5.75 -5.45 10.05
CA LEU A 13 5.06 -5.02 8.83
C LEU A 13 5.46 -5.90 7.64
N THR A 14 6.71 -6.34 7.56
CA THR A 14 7.20 -7.23 6.50
C THR A 14 6.50 -8.58 6.53
N GLU A 15 6.36 -9.20 7.70
CA GLU A 15 5.70 -10.51 7.81
C GLU A 15 4.21 -10.41 7.48
N ARG A 16 3.56 -9.32 7.87
CA ARG A 16 2.18 -9.02 7.48
C ARG A 16 2.04 -8.79 5.97
N GLY A 17 2.96 -8.05 5.35
CA GLY A 17 2.98 -7.84 3.91
C GLY A 17 3.08 -9.17 3.15
N LYS A 18 3.98 -10.07 3.57
CA LYS A 18 4.11 -11.42 3.00
C LYS A 18 2.88 -12.30 3.23
N ASN A 19 2.24 -12.21 4.40
CA ASN A 19 1.01 -12.96 4.65
C ASN A 19 -0.15 -12.39 3.81
N GLY A 20 -0.23 -11.08 3.64
CA GLY A 20 -1.06 -10.41 2.62
C GLY A 20 -2.56 -10.62 2.77
N THR A 21 -3.07 -10.96 3.95
CA THR A 21 -4.52 -11.05 4.20
C THR A 21 -5.17 -9.66 4.17
N ALA A 22 -6.49 -9.58 4.08
CA ALA A 22 -7.18 -8.30 4.19
C ALA A 22 -6.91 -7.64 5.56
N GLU A 23 -6.89 -8.41 6.63
CA GLU A 23 -6.59 -7.96 7.99
C GLU A 23 -5.15 -7.46 8.14
N ASP A 24 -4.20 -8.09 7.42
CA ASP A 24 -2.82 -7.61 7.39
C ASP A 24 -2.67 -6.28 6.66
N VAL A 25 -3.37 -6.13 5.52
CA VAL A 25 -3.41 -4.85 4.80
C VAL A 25 -4.05 -3.78 5.68
N ASP A 26 -5.16 -4.07 6.35
CA ASP A 26 -5.80 -3.14 7.29
C ASP A 26 -4.85 -2.71 8.39
N TYR A 27 -4.12 -3.67 8.96
CA TYR A 27 -3.12 -3.38 9.96
C TYR A 27 -2.01 -2.47 9.42
N ILE A 28 -1.44 -2.79 8.26
CA ILE A 28 -0.39 -1.96 7.64
C ILE A 28 -0.92 -0.54 7.35
N MET A 29 -2.09 -0.44 6.72
CA MET A 29 -2.74 0.83 6.35
C MET A 29 -3.15 1.68 7.55
N SER A 30 -3.42 1.07 8.71
CA SER A 30 -3.74 1.81 9.94
C SER A 30 -2.58 2.69 10.43
N HIS A 31 -1.35 2.42 9.97
CA HIS A 31 -0.17 3.21 10.29
C HIS A 31 0.06 4.38 9.33
N LEU A 32 -0.79 4.58 8.31
CA LEU A 32 -0.78 5.74 7.42
C LEU A 32 -1.72 6.82 7.96
N THR A 33 -1.21 7.64 8.87
CA THR A 33 -1.90 8.79 9.45
C THR A 33 -1.17 10.08 9.07
N ASN A 34 -1.77 11.23 9.40
CA ASN A 34 -1.11 12.53 9.20
C ASN A 34 0.13 12.74 10.08
N GLU A 35 0.36 11.86 11.07
CA GLU A 35 1.50 11.92 12.00
C GLU A 35 2.62 10.95 11.59
N SER A 36 2.43 10.16 10.53
CA SER A 36 3.40 9.17 10.08
C SER A 36 4.67 9.85 9.57
N ASN A 37 5.80 9.54 10.21
CA ASN A 37 7.10 10.05 9.78
C ASN A 37 7.63 9.33 8.53
N LEU A 38 8.69 9.89 7.94
CA LEU A 38 9.31 9.36 6.72
C LEU A 38 9.81 7.91 6.85
N VAL A 39 10.28 7.51 8.04
CA VAL A 39 10.78 6.15 8.26
C VAL A 39 9.63 5.15 8.25
N MET A 40 8.54 5.46 8.97
CA MET A 40 7.35 4.61 9.05
C MET A 40 6.69 4.44 7.68
N THR A 41 6.54 5.54 6.94
CA THR A 41 5.94 5.51 5.61
C THR A 41 6.77 4.68 4.62
N ARG A 42 8.11 4.71 4.68
CA ARG A 42 8.97 3.80 3.91
C ARG A 42 8.83 2.33 4.31
N PHE A 43 8.64 2.03 5.60
CA PHE A 43 8.40 0.66 6.04
C PHE A 43 7.06 0.14 5.52
N ILE A 44 6.03 0.99 5.53
CA ILE A 44 4.71 0.67 4.99
C ILE A 44 4.78 0.45 3.48
N ASP A 45 5.42 1.35 2.73
CA ASP A 45 5.60 1.19 1.28
C ASP A 45 6.25 -0.16 0.92
N PHE A 46 7.33 -0.48 1.62
CA PHE A 46 8.02 -1.76 1.45
C PHE A 46 7.10 -2.94 1.80
N ALA A 47 6.42 -2.90 2.94
CA ALA A 47 5.53 -3.98 3.34
C ALA A 47 4.37 -4.20 2.36
N LEU A 48 3.74 -3.13 1.87
CA LEU A 48 2.65 -3.22 0.88
C LEU A 48 3.13 -3.83 -0.44
N SER A 49 4.37 -3.56 -0.86
CA SER A 49 4.93 -4.14 -2.08
C SER A 49 5.11 -5.67 -2.02
N LEU A 50 5.03 -6.28 -0.84
CA LEU A 50 5.12 -7.72 -0.64
C LEU A 50 3.75 -8.42 -0.70
N VAL A 51 2.65 -7.68 -0.80
CA VAL A 51 1.31 -8.24 -0.82
C VAL A 51 1.02 -8.85 -2.20
N GLU A 52 0.93 -10.18 -2.24
CA GLU A 52 0.64 -10.95 -3.47
C GLU A 52 -0.72 -11.66 -3.44
N LYS A 53 -1.30 -11.90 -2.25
CA LYS A 53 -2.59 -12.59 -2.14
C LYS A 53 -3.72 -11.72 -2.69
N THR A 54 -4.64 -12.36 -3.42
CA THR A 54 -5.80 -11.70 -4.02
C THR A 54 -6.64 -10.92 -3.02
N GLU A 55 -6.87 -11.46 -1.82
CA GLU A 55 -7.63 -10.77 -0.76
C GLU A 55 -6.98 -9.45 -0.33
N GLY A 56 -5.65 -9.43 -0.17
CA GLY A 56 -4.90 -8.22 0.17
C GLY A 56 -4.87 -7.20 -0.98
N VAL A 57 -4.75 -7.68 -2.23
CA VAL A 57 -4.83 -6.82 -3.41
C VAL A 57 -6.22 -6.16 -3.52
N LEU A 58 -7.30 -6.92 -3.32
CA LEU A 58 -8.66 -6.38 -3.28
C LEU A 58 -8.84 -5.38 -2.12
N ARG A 59 -8.16 -5.60 -1.00
CA ARG A 59 -8.19 -4.66 0.12
C ARG A 59 -7.43 -3.37 -0.19
N LEU A 60 -6.32 -3.43 -0.91
CA LEU A 60 -5.62 -2.26 -1.43
C LEU A 60 -6.46 -1.48 -2.44
N GLU A 61 -7.22 -2.17 -3.30
CA GLU A 61 -8.21 -1.53 -4.17
C GLU A 61 -9.27 -0.79 -3.35
N TYR A 62 -9.82 -1.43 -2.31
CA TYR A 62 -10.75 -0.73 -1.41
C TYR A 62 -10.16 0.57 -0.86
N TYR A 63 -8.91 0.55 -0.37
CA TYR A 63 -8.25 1.75 0.14
C TYR A 63 -7.96 2.80 -0.93
N LEU A 64 -7.68 2.41 -2.18
CA LEU A 64 -7.50 3.34 -3.29
C LEU A 64 -8.75 4.23 -3.50
N PHE A 65 -9.94 3.68 -3.34
CA PHE A 65 -11.19 4.42 -3.55
C PHE A 65 -11.79 4.99 -2.25
N ASN A 66 -11.60 4.33 -1.11
CA ASN A 66 -12.31 4.64 0.13
C ASN A 66 -11.39 5.07 1.29
N GLY A 67 -10.07 4.97 1.14
CA GLY A 67 -9.11 5.35 2.17
C GLY A 67 -9.01 6.86 2.39
N SER A 68 -8.23 7.25 3.40
CA SER A 68 -7.75 8.64 3.54
C SER A 68 -6.83 9.02 2.39
N LEU A 69 -6.56 10.32 2.19
CA LEU A 69 -5.67 10.79 1.11
C LEU A 69 -4.32 10.05 1.10
N ILE A 70 -3.67 9.89 2.26
CA ILE A 70 -2.39 9.16 2.35
C ILE A 70 -2.55 7.67 2.02
N GLN A 71 -3.63 7.03 2.45
CA GLN A 71 -3.89 5.61 2.13
C GLN A 71 -4.14 5.41 0.63
N ARG A 72 -4.88 6.33 0.00
CA ARG A 72 -5.11 6.30 -1.46
C ARG A 72 -3.80 6.44 -2.22
N ASN A 73 -2.95 7.38 -1.82
CA ASN A 73 -1.64 7.60 -2.45
C ASN A 73 -0.72 6.37 -2.33
N TYR A 74 -0.69 5.71 -1.17
CA TYR A 74 0.11 4.48 -1.02
C TYR A 74 -0.50 3.29 -1.77
N SER A 75 -1.83 3.24 -1.88
CA SER A 75 -2.50 2.25 -2.73
C SER A 75 -2.19 2.49 -4.21
N SER A 76 -2.14 3.75 -4.67
CA SER A 76 -1.78 4.06 -6.07
C SER A 76 -0.34 3.71 -6.38
N LEU A 77 0.61 3.94 -5.45
CA LEU A 77 1.99 3.49 -5.61
C LEU A 77 2.09 1.96 -5.78
N PHE A 78 1.31 1.20 -5.00
CA PHE A 78 1.24 -0.25 -5.13
C PHE A 78 0.80 -0.68 -6.53
N PHE A 79 -0.32 -0.17 -7.04
CA PHE A 79 -0.85 -0.53 -8.36
C PHE A 79 0.02 -0.02 -9.52
N ASN A 80 0.61 1.18 -9.40
CA ASN A 80 1.53 1.73 -10.40
C ASN A 80 2.75 0.81 -10.62
N ARG A 81 3.34 0.28 -9.54
CA ARG A 81 4.49 -0.64 -9.62
C ARG A 81 4.14 -1.99 -10.26
N ARG A 82 2.87 -2.36 -10.23
CA ARG A 82 2.33 -3.59 -10.84
C ARG A 82 1.86 -3.38 -12.28
N LEU A 83 1.91 -2.14 -12.77
CA LEU A 83 1.41 -1.75 -14.10
C LEU A 83 -0.10 -1.98 -14.26
N ASP A 84 -0.84 -1.96 -13.14
CA ASP A 84 -2.29 -2.12 -13.10
C ASP A 84 -2.95 -0.76 -13.49
N TYR A 85 -2.75 -0.34 -14.74
CA TYR A 85 -3.11 1.01 -15.19
C TYR A 85 -4.63 1.25 -15.24
N ASP A 86 -5.43 0.22 -15.49
CA ASP A 86 -6.88 0.38 -15.60
C ASP A 86 -7.51 0.86 -14.30
N ILE A 87 -7.08 0.30 -13.16
CA ILE A 87 -7.57 0.70 -11.84
C ILE A 87 -7.08 2.09 -11.43
N ILE A 88 -5.83 2.44 -11.77
CA ILE A 88 -5.27 3.77 -11.53
C ILE A 88 -6.02 4.83 -12.32
N MET A 89 -6.27 4.57 -13.61
CA MET A 89 -7.02 5.51 -14.46
C MET A 89 -8.46 5.66 -14.02
N ARG A 90 -9.09 4.59 -13.49
CA ARG A 90 -10.42 4.69 -12.87
C ARG A 90 -10.37 5.57 -11.62
N ALA A 91 -9.43 5.33 -10.71
CA ALA A 91 -9.25 6.14 -9.50
C ALA A 91 -9.01 7.62 -9.81
N TYR A 92 -8.22 7.93 -10.83
CA TYR A 92 -8.00 9.30 -11.29
C TYR A 92 -9.27 9.94 -11.85
N LYS A 93 -9.99 9.25 -12.75
CA LYS A 93 -11.23 9.76 -13.35
C LYS A 93 -12.34 10.01 -12.33
N GLU A 94 -12.39 9.20 -11.27
CA GLU A 94 -13.35 9.35 -10.18
C GLU A 94 -12.89 10.38 -9.12
N GLY A 95 -11.71 10.98 -9.29
CA GLY A 95 -11.16 11.97 -8.36
C GLY A 95 -10.69 11.38 -7.03
N ALA A 96 -10.44 10.06 -6.97
CA ALA A 96 -9.91 9.41 -5.78
C ALA A 96 -8.43 9.76 -5.54
N ILE A 97 -7.66 9.95 -6.62
CA ILE A 97 -6.26 10.39 -6.63
C ILE A 97 -6.07 11.53 -7.64
N ASP A 98 -5.03 12.34 -7.45
CA ASP A 98 -4.66 13.42 -8.37
C ASP A 98 -3.76 12.93 -9.53
N GLU A 99 -3.45 13.85 -10.45
CA GLU A 99 -2.60 13.58 -11.61
C GLU A 99 -1.17 13.16 -11.20
N ILE A 100 -0.63 13.76 -10.13
CA ILE A 100 0.72 13.44 -9.64
C ILE A 100 0.78 11.98 -9.20
N GLN A 101 -0.23 11.52 -8.45
CA GLN A 101 -0.31 10.14 -8.00
C GLN A 101 -0.66 9.17 -9.13
N ALA A 102 -1.53 9.56 -10.06
CA ALA A 102 -1.89 8.74 -11.22
C ALA A 102 -0.68 8.40 -12.10
N PHE A 103 0.31 9.29 -12.18
CA PHE A 103 1.50 9.13 -13.01
C PHE A 103 2.81 8.94 -12.22
N ALA A 104 2.72 8.74 -10.90
CA ALA A 104 3.88 8.44 -10.06
C ALA A 104 4.51 7.09 -10.46
N ARG A 105 5.85 7.06 -10.56
CA ARG A 105 6.64 5.85 -10.87
C ARG A 105 7.72 5.64 -9.81
#